data_AF-A0A6M3KVI6-F1
#
_entry.id   AF-A0A6M3KVI6-F1
#
_cell.length_a   1.000
_cell.length_b   1.000
_cell.length_c   1.000
_cell.angle_alpha   90.00
_cell.angle_beta   90.00
_cell.angle_gamma   90.00
#
_symmetry.space_group_name_H-M   'P 1'
#
loop_
_entity.id
_entity.type
_entity.pdbx_description
1 polymer ?
#
loop_
_entity_poly.entity_id
_entity_poly.type
_entity_poly.pdbx_seq_one_letter_code
_entity_poly.pdbx_strand_id
1 'polypeptide(L)' 'MALTQCYRQGDGWCIAFGYDAQKIEALKAAIPHTARSWSPEAKQWWVDKNYEIEMLRLFPDFEVFQKQPRLFE' A
#
# COMPACT_ATOMS: atom_id res chain seq x y z
N MET A 1 8.71 7.40 4.61
CA MET A 1 8.46 7.09 3.20
C MET A 1 7.01 7.43 2.92
N ALA A 2 6.72 8.45 2.12
CA ALA A 2 5.34 8.90 1.94
C ALA A 2 4.61 8.10 0.85
N LEU A 3 3.37 7.70 1.15
CA LEU A 3 2.41 7.21 0.17
C LEU A 3 1.85 8.40 -0.62
N THR A 4 1.61 8.19 -1.91
CA THR A 4 0.91 9.18 -2.75
C THR A 4 -0.58 8.88 -2.81
N GLN A 5 -0.96 7.61 -2.68
CA GLN A 5 -2.36 7.18 -2.61
C GLN A 5 -2.47 5.96 -1.71
N CYS A 6 -3.55 5.87 -0.95
CA CYS A 6 -3.95 4.65 -0.26
C CYS A 6 -5.47 4.61 -0.10
N TYR A 7 -6.08 3.47 -0.37
CA TYR A 7 -7.50 3.24 -0.20
C TYR A 7 -7.80 1.76 -0.02
N ARG A 8 -8.91 1.46 0.65
CA ARG A 8 -9.35 0.09 0.86
C ARG A 8 -10.01 -0.45 -0.42
N GLN A 9 -9.63 -1.66 -0.84
CA GLN A 9 -10.24 -2.38 -1.95
C GLN A 9 -10.49 -3.82 -1.51
N GLY A 10 -11.77 -4.16 -1.28
CA GLY A 10 -12.16 -5.45 -0.71
C GLY A 10 -11.54 -5.68 0.67
N ASP A 11 -10.90 -6.83 0.83
CA ASP A 11 -10.18 -7.23 2.06
C ASP A 11 -8.71 -6.78 2.08
N GLY A 12 -8.34 -5.77 1.30
CA GLY A 12 -6.97 -5.25 1.26
C GLY A 12 -6.90 -3.76 1.01
N TRP A 13 -5.67 -3.30 0.77
CA TRP A 13 -5.31 -1.91 0.56
C TRP A 13 -4.60 -1.75 -0.76
N CYS A 14 -5.08 -0.82 -1.57
CA CYS A 14 -4.37 -0.35 -2.74
C CYS A 14 -3.52 0.86 -2.38
N ILE A 15 -2.22 0.75 -2.57
CA ILE A 15 -1.25 1.78 -2.26
C ILE A 15 -0.48 2.20 -3.52
N ALA A 16 -0.21 3.49 -3.61
CA ALA A 16 0.70 4.07 -4.57
C ALA A 16 1.76 4.86 -3.83
N PHE A 17 2.98 4.83 -4.34
CA PHE A 17 4.09 5.64 -3.87
C PHE A 17 5.01 5.97 -5.04
N GLY A 18 5.75 7.07 -4.94
CA GLY A 18 6.72 7.46 -5.97
C GLY A 18 7.74 6.34 -6.22
N TYR A 19 8.03 6.08 -7.50
CA TYR A 19 8.89 4.98 -7.94
C TYR A 19 10.29 5.12 -7.33
N ASP A 20 10.59 4.20 -6.43
CA ASP A 20 11.84 4.14 -5.70
C ASP A 20 12.18 2.66 -5.48
N ALA A 21 13.34 2.25 -5.96
CA ALA A 21 13.73 0.84 -5.95
C ALA A 21 13.81 0.30 -4.52
N GLN A 22 14.32 1.09 -3.57
CA GLN A 22 14.44 0.69 -2.17
C GLN A 22 13.06 0.50 -1.54
N LYS A 23 12.07 1.33 -1.86
CA LYS A 23 10.69 1.16 -1.38
C LYS A 23 10.04 -0.11 -1.92
N ILE A 24 10.26 -0.40 -3.21
CA ILE A 24 9.73 -1.61 -3.83
C ILE A 24 10.38 -2.84 -3.19
N GLU A 25 11.68 -2.82 -2.94
CA GLU A 25 12.39 -3.92 -2.28
C GLU A 25 11.97 -4.11 -0.83
N ALA A 26 11.79 -3.02 -0.07
CA ALA A 26 11.31 -3.08 1.31
C ALA A 26 9.87 -3.63 1.41
N LEU A 27 8.97 -3.18 0.52
CA LEU A 27 7.64 -3.78 0.36
C LEU A 27 7.78 -5.26 -0.02
N LYS A 28 8.71 -5.57 -0.94
CA LYS A 28 8.94 -6.92 -1.43
C LYS A 28 9.40 -7.91 -0.35
N ALA A 29 10.20 -7.41 0.58
CA ALA A 29 10.75 -8.16 1.70
C ALA A 29 9.76 -8.31 2.87
N ALA A 30 8.94 -7.30 3.14
CA ALA A 30 8.01 -7.31 4.27
C ALA A 30 6.76 -8.16 4.02
N ILE A 31 6.23 -8.12 2.80
CA ILE A 31 4.98 -8.81 2.45
C ILE A 31 5.36 -10.01 1.55
N PRO A 32 4.70 -11.17 1.60
CA PRO A 32 4.95 -12.24 0.64
C PRO A 32 4.19 -11.99 -0.67
N HIS A 33 4.67 -12.57 -1.78
CA HIS A 33 4.02 -12.44 -3.10
C HIS A 33 2.57 -12.94 -3.13
N THR A 34 2.17 -13.81 -2.21
CA THR A 34 0.79 -14.31 -2.05
C THR A 34 -0.15 -13.29 -1.42
N ALA A 35 0.39 -12.27 -0.74
CA ALA A 35 -0.37 -11.25 -0.03
C ALA A 35 -0.20 -9.85 -0.64
N ARG A 36 0.32 -9.78 -1.87
CA ARG A 36 0.40 -8.55 -2.64
C ARG A 36 0.19 -8.80 -4.12
N SER A 37 -0.25 -7.78 -4.84
CA SER A 37 -0.34 -7.82 -6.29
C SER A 37 0.01 -6.45 -6.87
N TRP A 38 0.78 -6.44 -7.96
CA TRP A 38 1.07 -5.20 -8.69
C TRP A 38 0.05 -5.02 -9.81
N SER A 39 -0.66 -3.89 -9.81
CA SER A 39 -1.53 -3.46 -10.91
C SER A 39 -0.74 -2.51 -11.82
N PRO A 40 -0.32 -2.94 -13.02
CA PRO A 40 0.43 -2.10 -13.95
C PRO A 40 -0.41 -0.97 -14.53
N GLU A 41 -1.72 -1.18 -14.70
CA GLU A 41 -2.65 -0.18 -15.26
C GLU A 41 -2.82 1.01 -14.30
N ALA A 42 -3.09 0.74 -13.03
CA ALA A 42 -3.24 1.77 -12.02
C ALA A 42 -1.90 2.29 -11.48
N LYS A 43 -0.80 1.56 -11.71
CA LYS A 43 0.52 1.75 -11.09
C LYS A 43 0.45 1.69 -9.56
N GLN A 44 -0.22 0.67 -9.02
CA GLN A 44 -0.47 0.51 -7.59
C GLN A 44 -0.20 -0.92 -7.11
N TRP A 45 0.11 -1.05 -5.83
CA TRP A 45 0.19 -2.33 -5.15
C TRP A 45 -1.09 -2.58 -4.38
N TRP A 46 -1.77 -3.70 -4.63
CA TRP A 46 -2.73 -4.25 -3.69
C TRP A 46 -1.97 -5.06 -2.63
N VAL A 47 -2.35 -4.92 -1.37
CA VAL A 47 -1.78 -5.61 -0.21
C VAL A 47 -2.91 -6.13 0.66
N ASP A 48 -2.80 -7.36 1.14
CA ASP A 48 -3.80 -7.97 2.00
C ASP A 48 -3.90 -7.26 3.37
N LYS A 49 -5.12 -7.12 3.92
CA LYS A 49 -5.35 -6.42 5.21
C LYS A 49 -4.58 -7.02 6.39
N ASN A 50 -4.21 -8.29 6.35
CA ASN A 50 -3.50 -8.93 7.46
C ASN A 50 -2.07 -8.35 7.63
N TYR A 51 -1.57 -7.60 6.65
CA TYR A 51 -0.25 -6.96 6.67
C TYR A 51 -0.32 -5.46 6.98
N GLU A 52 -1.41 -5.00 7.61
CA GLU A 52 -1.57 -3.59 8.04
C GLU A 52 -0.43 -3.13 8.96
N ILE A 53 0.09 -4.00 9.83
CA ILE A 53 1.19 -3.66 10.76
C ILE A 53 2.48 -3.38 9.98
N GLU A 54 2.81 -4.22 9.00
CA GLU A 54 3.96 -4.09 8.12
C GLU A 54 3.83 -2.84 7.24
N MET A 55 2.62 -2.56 6.78
CA MET A 55 2.28 -1.34 6.07
C MET A 55 2.52 -0.08 6.92
N LEU A 56 2.11 -0.07 8.19
CA LEU A 56 2.39 1.03 9.13
C LEU A 56 3.89 1.21 9.40
N ARG A 57 4.66 0.12 9.43
CA ARG A 57 6.12 0.16 9.60
C ARG A 57 6.85 0.75 8.39
N LEU A 58 6.45 0.35 7.19
CA LEU A 58 7.05 0.81 5.94
C LEU A 58 6.62 2.24 5.58
N PHE A 59 5.35 2.55 5.83
CA PHE A 59 4.71 3.79 5.45
C PHE A 59 4.01 4.38 6.67
N PRO A 60 4.71 5.23 7.46
CA PRO A 60 4.11 5.86 8.65
C PRO A 60 2.84 6.66 8.32
N ASP A 61 2.79 7.25 7.12
CA ASP A 61 1.64 7.99 6.61
C ASP A 61 0.43 7.10 6.28
N PHE A 62 0.57 5.77 6.27
CA PHE A 62 -0.52 4.83 6.01
C PHE A 62 -1.68 5.01 6.98
N GLU A 63 -1.42 5.27 8.27
CA GLU A 63 -2.48 5.51 9.26
C GLU A 63 -3.32 6.74 8.90
N VAL A 64 -2.69 7.78 8.34
CA VAL A 64 -3.38 9.00 7.91
C VAL A 64 -4.32 8.69 6.75
N PHE A 65 -3.88 7.87 5.80
CA PHE A 65 -4.72 7.43 4.68
C PHE A 65 -5.81 6.43 5.08
N GLN A 66 -5.60 5.59 6.09
CA GLN A 66 -6.66 4.73 6.64
C GLN A 66 -7.85 5.56 7.15
N LYS A 67 -7.56 6.71 7.76
CA LYS A 67 -8.55 7.64 8.32
C LYS A 67 -9.20 8.54 7.27
N GLN A 68 -8.67 8.55 6.05
CA GLN A 68 -9.23 9.25 4.90
C GLN A 68 -9.78 8.22 3.91
N PRO A 69 -10.95 7.60 4.19
CA PRO A 69 -11.66 6.87 3.14
C PRO A 69 -11.85 7.88 2.02
N ARG A 70 -11.40 7.55 0.80
CA ARG A 70 -11.58 8.43 -0.36
C ARG A 70 -13.04 8.90 -0.37
N LEU A 71 -13.22 10.21 -0.14
CA LEU A 71 -14.40 10.95 -0.57
C LEU A 71 -14.39 10.83 -2.09
N PHE A 72 -15.05 9.80 -2.61
CA PHE A 72 -15.51 9.82 -3.98
C PHE A 72 -16.83 10.58 -3.97
N GLU A 73 -16.79 11.82 -4.47
CA GLU A 73 -17.92 12.41 -5.18
C GLU A 73 -18.19 11.65 -6.48
#